data_AF-A0A3S1N743-F1
#
_entry.id   AF-A0A3S1N743-F1
#
_cell.length_a   1.000
_cell.length_b   1.000
_cell.length_c   1.000
_cell.angle_alpha   90.00
_cell.angle_beta   90.00
_cell.angle_gamma   90.00
#
_symmetry.space_group_name_H-M   'P 1'
#
loop_
_entity.id
_entity.type
_entity.pdbx_description
1 polymer ?
#
loop_
_entity_poly.entity_id
_entity_poly.type
_entity_poly.pdbx_seq_one_letter_code
_entity_poly.pdbx_strand_id
1 'polypeptide(L)'
;QEAVGKDMLNKVAQGEESHGLPPGFYMLTYSLFMWPFGLIAVSAGLQAINRFWDDPRLRFCLAWYIPFWLVFEAIPTKLPHYVMPAYPGMALLIGWLLTLPADQANAPLKRWQSWLWWATAFGVVVVSIGLAAVCIGTPIYLAKAFSWWSIPAAIAALATGYLAFPRQLQVPLGRIAAIAVGAGITFSLLFGVIAPSLKPIWLSPAIKAAVDANRLCDTTVLASSPYHEPSLVFLVGTSTVLTDVDGVAKHLLADPACALGLAPVKDEQKLNELLGGQGKSAKRLTEIDGLNYSSGDKLALGLYRVAP
;
A
#
# COMPACT_ATOMS: atom_id res chain seq x y z
N GLN A 1 -19.85 9.11 -27.95
CA GLN A 1 -18.39 9.29 -28.13
C GLN A 1 -17.81 10.44 -27.28
N GLU A 2 -18.57 11.06 -26.36
CA GLU A 2 -18.07 12.15 -25.51
C GLU A 2 -17.53 11.73 -24.12
N ALA A 3 -17.75 10.48 -23.70
CA ALA A 3 -17.32 10.00 -22.38
C ALA A 3 -15.84 9.60 -22.29
N VAL A 4 -15.21 9.18 -23.40
CA VAL A 4 -13.81 8.71 -23.38
C VAL A 4 -12.83 9.86 -23.52
N GLY A 5 -13.20 10.92 -24.25
CA GLY A 5 -12.32 12.06 -24.51
C GLY A 5 -12.29 13.07 -23.36
N LYS A 6 -13.44 13.53 -22.87
CA LYS A 6 -13.49 14.59 -21.86
C LYS A 6 -13.20 14.11 -20.44
N ASP A 7 -13.68 12.93 -20.05
CA ASP A 7 -13.56 12.47 -18.66
C ASP A 7 -12.15 11.93 -18.35
N MET A 8 -11.50 11.24 -19.29
CA MET A 8 -10.13 10.77 -19.09
C MET A 8 -9.09 11.90 -19.23
N LEU A 9 -9.22 12.80 -20.21
CA LEU A 9 -8.26 13.91 -20.35
C LEU A 9 -8.38 14.93 -19.21
N ASN A 10 -9.59 15.22 -18.72
CA ASN A 10 -9.75 16.11 -17.58
C ASN A 10 -9.28 15.46 -16.26
N LYS A 11 -9.46 14.15 -16.06
CA LYS A 11 -8.88 13.43 -14.90
C LYS A 11 -7.35 13.24 -14.97
N VAL A 12 -6.78 13.27 -16.18
CA VAL A 12 -5.31 13.27 -16.37
C VAL A 12 -4.72 14.67 -16.17
N ALA A 13 -5.49 15.73 -16.44
CA ALA A 13 -5.06 17.12 -16.29
C ALA A 13 -5.37 17.72 -14.89
N GLN A 14 -6.47 17.34 -14.26
CA GLN A 14 -6.77 17.66 -12.86
C GLN A 14 -6.10 16.61 -11.99
N GLY A 15 -4.87 16.90 -11.57
CA GLY A 15 -4.21 16.17 -10.49
C GLY A 15 -5.00 16.33 -9.19
N GLU A 16 -5.99 15.46 -8.98
CA GLU A 16 -6.75 15.38 -7.72
C GLU A 16 -5.94 14.74 -6.59
N GLU A 17 -4.71 14.30 -6.84
CA GLU A 17 -3.73 14.07 -5.79
C GLU A 17 -2.62 15.13 -5.87
N SER A 18 -2.46 15.86 -4.78
CA SER A 18 -1.75 17.13 -4.64
C SER A 18 -0.27 17.17 -5.08
N HIS A 19 0.34 16.10 -5.56
CA HIS A 19 1.71 16.11 -6.09
C HIS A 19 1.88 15.11 -7.24
N GLY A 20 1.84 15.60 -8.49
CA GLY A 20 2.30 14.81 -9.63
C GLY A 20 3.78 14.44 -9.44
N LEU A 21 4.09 13.15 -9.59
CA LEU A 21 5.45 12.66 -9.37
C LEU A 21 6.32 12.95 -10.61
N PRO A 22 7.57 13.43 -10.42
CA PRO A 22 8.44 13.79 -11.53
C PRO A 22 8.79 12.58 -12.42
N PRO A 23 9.23 12.82 -13.67
CA PRO A 23 9.78 11.76 -14.50
C PRO A 23 10.99 11.10 -13.82
N GLY A 24 11.11 9.79 -13.99
CA GLY A 24 12.05 8.91 -13.29
C GLY A 24 11.47 8.18 -12.08
N PHE A 25 10.17 8.34 -11.76
CA PHE A 25 9.55 7.69 -10.61
C PHE A 25 9.66 6.17 -10.68
N TYR A 26 9.21 5.55 -11.78
CA TYR A 26 9.25 4.09 -11.89
C TYR A 26 10.68 3.56 -12.05
N MET A 27 11.62 4.40 -12.51
CA MET A 27 13.04 4.04 -12.55
C MET A 27 13.65 4.00 -11.15
N LEU A 28 13.35 5.01 -10.31
CA LEU A 28 13.84 5.09 -8.93
C LEU A 28 13.21 4.02 -8.03
N THR A 29 11.93 3.73 -8.23
CA THR A 29 11.20 2.70 -7.45
C THR A 29 11.25 1.31 -8.10
N TYR A 30 11.96 1.15 -9.21
CA TYR A 30 12.02 -0.12 -9.95
C TYR A 30 12.38 -1.29 -9.03
N SER A 31 13.48 -1.16 -8.26
CA SER A 31 13.93 -2.21 -7.37
C SER A 31 12.97 -2.47 -6.21
N LEU A 32 12.12 -1.50 -5.84
CA LEU A 32 11.08 -1.68 -4.82
C LEU A 32 9.95 -2.56 -5.36
N PHE A 33 9.41 -2.23 -6.53
CA PHE A 33 8.26 -2.94 -7.11
C PHE A 33 8.64 -4.28 -7.74
N MET A 34 9.86 -4.40 -8.23
CA MET A 34 10.40 -5.66 -8.75
C MET A 34 11.11 -6.48 -7.68
N TRP A 35 11.15 -6.05 -6.41
CA TRP A 35 11.80 -6.85 -5.38
C TRP A 35 11.14 -8.23 -5.27
N PRO A 36 11.90 -9.33 -5.20
CA PRO A 36 13.37 -9.44 -5.25
C PRO A 36 13.96 -9.72 -6.65
N PHE A 37 13.14 -9.78 -7.70
CA PHE A 37 13.53 -10.18 -9.05
C PHE A 37 14.10 -9.06 -9.94
N GLY A 38 14.14 -7.82 -9.46
CA GLY A 38 14.52 -6.65 -10.27
C GLY A 38 15.87 -6.80 -10.98
N LEU A 39 16.86 -7.37 -10.31
CA LEU A 39 18.20 -7.55 -10.90
C LEU A 39 18.22 -8.64 -11.99
N ILE A 40 17.44 -9.70 -11.82
CA ILE A 40 17.26 -10.78 -12.81
C ILE A 40 16.52 -10.23 -14.03
N ALA A 41 15.44 -9.48 -13.80
CA ALA A 41 14.67 -8.80 -14.84
C ALA A 41 15.52 -7.82 -15.66
N VAL A 42 16.30 -6.95 -14.99
CA VAL A 42 17.21 -6.02 -15.70
C VAL A 42 18.27 -6.77 -16.48
N SER A 43 18.84 -7.84 -15.92
CA SER A 43 19.82 -8.67 -16.63
C SER A 43 19.23 -9.26 -17.92
N ALA A 44 18.01 -9.80 -17.85
CA ALA A 44 17.31 -10.34 -19.01
C ALA A 44 16.96 -9.26 -20.04
N GLY A 45 16.44 -8.12 -19.60
CA GLY A 45 16.11 -6.98 -20.47
C GLY A 45 17.33 -6.44 -21.21
N LEU A 46 18.45 -6.25 -20.50
CA LEU A 46 19.71 -5.77 -21.09
C LEU A 46 20.27 -6.74 -22.13
N GLN A 47 20.24 -8.04 -21.85
CA GLN A 47 20.68 -9.06 -22.81
C GLN A 47 19.74 -9.17 -24.02
N ALA A 48 18.44 -8.96 -23.83
CA ALA A 48 17.48 -8.91 -24.92
C ALA A 48 17.68 -7.68 -25.80
N ILE A 49 17.97 -6.50 -25.22
CA ILE A 49 18.28 -5.27 -25.98
C ILE A 49 19.52 -5.46 -26.84
N ASN A 50 20.55 -6.13 -26.33
CA ASN A 50 21.77 -6.42 -27.09
C ASN A 50 21.51 -7.33 -28.31
N ARG A 51 20.44 -8.12 -28.27
CA ARG A 51 20.01 -9.06 -29.32
C ARG A 51 18.72 -8.62 -30.00
N PHE A 52 18.40 -7.32 -29.94
CA PHE A 52 17.14 -6.79 -30.44
C PHE A 52 16.89 -7.18 -31.91
N TRP A 53 17.93 -7.15 -32.74
CA TRP A 53 17.81 -7.46 -34.16
C TRP A 53 17.89 -8.96 -34.48
N ASP A 54 18.14 -9.82 -33.52
CA ASP A 54 18.37 -11.25 -33.76
C ASP A 54 17.06 -12.03 -33.82
N ASP A 55 16.09 -11.72 -32.95
CA ASP A 55 14.84 -12.46 -32.82
C ASP A 55 13.62 -11.53 -32.68
N PRO A 56 12.60 -11.61 -33.55
CA PRO A 56 11.38 -10.82 -33.45
C PRO A 56 10.59 -11.03 -32.15
N ARG A 57 10.73 -12.19 -31.48
CA ARG A 57 10.08 -12.47 -30.19
C ARG A 57 10.63 -11.59 -29.06
N LEU A 58 11.92 -11.30 -29.09
CA LEU A 58 12.56 -10.37 -28.15
C LEU A 58 12.08 -8.95 -28.40
N ARG A 59 11.95 -8.56 -29.67
CA ARG A 59 11.40 -7.25 -30.06
C ARG A 59 9.97 -7.08 -29.56
N PHE A 60 9.14 -8.11 -29.69
CA PHE A 60 7.77 -8.08 -29.16
C PHE A 60 7.77 -7.85 -27.64
N CYS A 61 8.54 -8.62 -26.86
CA CYS A 61 8.60 -8.45 -25.41
C CYS A 61 9.13 -7.07 -25.00
N LEU A 62 10.15 -6.56 -25.69
CA LEU A 62 10.71 -5.23 -25.45
C LEU A 62 9.74 -4.11 -25.86
N ALA A 63 9.02 -4.26 -26.98
CA ALA A 63 8.00 -3.32 -27.44
C ALA A 63 6.70 -3.38 -26.62
N TRP A 64 6.47 -4.45 -25.86
CA TRP A 64 5.45 -4.49 -24.84
C TRP A 64 5.93 -3.73 -23.60
N TYR A 65 7.13 -4.04 -23.10
CA TYR A 65 7.60 -3.49 -21.83
C TYR A 65 7.97 -2.00 -21.90
N ILE A 66 8.85 -1.62 -22.84
CA ILE A 66 9.48 -0.29 -22.87
C ILE A 66 8.46 0.81 -23.20
N PRO A 67 7.66 0.72 -24.28
CA PRO A 67 6.69 1.76 -24.62
C PRO A 67 5.62 1.93 -23.55
N PHE A 68 5.12 0.83 -22.98
CA PHE A 68 4.15 0.88 -21.89
C PHE A 68 4.72 1.63 -20.67
N TRP A 69 5.95 1.27 -20.27
CA TRP A 69 6.66 1.98 -19.21
C TRP A 69 6.85 3.47 -19.50
N LEU A 70 7.28 3.83 -20.71
CA LEU A 70 7.48 5.22 -21.13
C LEU A 70 6.19 6.06 -21.07
N VAL A 71 5.06 5.48 -21.50
CA VAL A 71 3.76 6.16 -21.45
C VAL A 71 3.37 6.48 -20.01
N PHE A 72 3.48 5.51 -19.09
CA PHE A 72 3.14 5.74 -17.69
C PHE A 72 4.14 6.63 -16.95
N GLU A 73 5.42 6.62 -17.36
CA GLU A 73 6.42 7.56 -16.85
C GLU A 73 6.11 9.01 -17.29
N ALA A 74 5.48 9.20 -18.46
CA ALA A 74 5.06 10.52 -18.94
C ALA A 74 3.77 11.05 -18.30
N ILE A 75 2.93 10.17 -17.72
CA ILE A 75 1.69 10.58 -17.06
C ILE A 75 2.01 11.26 -15.71
N PRO A 76 1.43 12.43 -15.38
CA PRO A 76 1.70 13.13 -14.12
C PRO A 76 1.23 12.36 -12.88
N THR A 77 0.05 11.76 -12.94
CA THR A 77 -0.56 10.97 -11.87
C THR A 77 -0.04 9.54 -11.93
N LYS A 78 1.00 9.22 -11.17
CA LYS A 78 1.64 7.90 -11.19
C LYS A 78 1.26 7.08 -9.97
N LEU A 79 0.58 5.96 -10.19
CA LEU A 79 0.38 4.95 -9.15
C LEU A 79 1.34 3.77 -9.34
N PRO A 80 1.88 3.18 -8.25
CA PRO A 80 2.80 2.04 -8.31
C PRO A 80 2.36 0.90 -9.24
N HIS A 81 1.06 0.61 -9.25
CA HIS A 81 0.50 -0.57 -9.91
C HIS A 81 0.28 -0.40 -11.42
N TYR A 82 0.40 0.81 -11.98
CA TYR A 82 0.11 1.06 -13.38
C TYR A 82 1.00 0.29 -14.35
N VAL A 83 2.26 0.01 -13.97
CA VAL A 83 3.22 -0.71 -14.81
C VAL A 83 3.09 -2.23 -14.76
N MET A 84 2.24 -2.78 -13.87
CA MET A 84 2.07 -4.24 -13.72
C MET A 84 1.68 -4.97 -15.02
N PRO A 85 0.82 -4.44 -15.90
CA PRO A 85 0.49 -5.11 -17.16
C PRO A 85 1.68 -5.29 -18.12
N ALA A 86 2.81 -4.60 -17.91
CA ALA A 86 4.04 -4.82 -18.67
C ALA A 86 4.90 -5.98 -18.13
N TYR A 87 4.71 -6.37 -16.87
CA TYR A 87 5.54 -7.39 -16.20
C TYR A 87 5.53 -8.76 -16.88
N PRO A 88 4.44 -9.24 -17.53
CA PRO A 88 4.49 -10.47 -18.31
C PRO A 88 5.55 -10.46 -19.42
N GLY A 89 5.71 -9.33 -20.12
CA GLY A 89 6.77 -9.19 -21.14
C GLY A 89 8.17 -9.35 -20.55
N MET A 90 8.39 -8.80 -19.35
CA MET A 90 9.65 -8.98 -18.62
C MET A 90 9.85 -10.42 -18.14
N ALA A 91 8.80 -11.09 -17.64
CA ALA A 91 8.86 -12.49 -17.22
C ALA A 91 9.23 -13.42 -18.38
N LEU A 92 8.71 -13.16 -19.59
CA LEU A 92 9.11 -13.90 -20.80
C LEU A 92 10.58 -13.69 -21.15
N LEU A 93 11.12 -12.48 -20.99
CA LEU A 93 12.55 -12.22 -21.19
C LEU A 93 13.42 -12.96 -20.17
N ILE A 94 12.99 -13.03 -18.90
CA ILE A 94 13.67 -13.85 -17.89
C ILE A 94 13.67 -15.31 -18.31
N GLY A 95 12.52 -15.85 -18.73
CA GLY A 95 12.40 -17.22 -19.23
C GLY A 95 13.32 -17.48 -20.42
N TRP A 96 13.38 -16.56 -21.39
CA TRP A 96 14.29 -16.63 -22.52
C TRP A 96 15.77 -16.67 -22.09
N LEU A 97 16.19 -15.82 -21.15
CA LEU A 97 17.57 -15.82 -20.66
C LEU A 97 17.97 -17.17 -20.04
N LEU A 98 17.01 -17.87 -19.43
CA LEU A 98 17.23 -19.23 -18.87
C LEU A 98 17.40 -20.30 -19.95
N THR A 99 16.93 -20.08 -21.18
CA THR A 99 17.09 -21.02 -22.30
C THR A 99 18.47 -20.93 -22.97
N LEU A 100 19.21 -19.85 -22.72
CA LEU A 100 20.52 -19.65 -23.33
C LEU A 100 21.61 -20.48 -22.65
N PRO A 101 22.61 -20.96 -23.41
CA PRO A 101 23.87 -21.44 -22.87
C PRO A 101 24.54 -20.41 -21.95
N ALA A 102 25.23 -20.86 -20.90
CA ALA A 102 25.77 -19.99 -19.86
C ALA A 102 26.78 -18.96 -20.37
N ASP A 103 27.57 -19.29 -21.40
CA ASP A 103 28.49 -18.37 -22.07
C ASP A 103 27.74 -17.23 -22.78
N GLN A 104 26.63 -17.54 -23.44
CA GLN A 104 25.82 -16.55 -24.15
C GLN A 104 24.96 -15.72 -23.20
N ALA A 105 24.41 -16.35 -22.16
CA ALA A 105 23.58 -15.70 -21.16
C ALA A 105 24.40 -14.70 -20.31
N ASN A 106 25.69 -14.99 -20.11
CA ASN A 106 26.62 -14.16 -19.35
C ASN A 106 27.53 -13.29 -20.23
N ALA A 107 27.15 -13.04 -21.48
CA ALA A 107 27.88 -12.13 -22.35
C ALA A 107 28.08 -10.75 -21.67
N PRO A 108 29.28 -10.14 -21.79
CA PRO A 108 29.63 -8.95 -21.03
C PRO A 108 28.73 -7.77 -21.38
N LEU A 109 28.28 -7.06 -20.34
CA LEU A 109 27.47 -5.86 -20.49
C LEU A 109 28.31 -4.67 -21.00
N LYS A 110 27.68 -3.79 -21.79
CA LYS A 110 28.27 -2.50 -22.18
C LYS A 110 28.43 -1.62 -20.93
N ARG A 111 29.35 -0.66 -20.94
CA ARG A 111 29.64 0.20 -19.76
C ARG A 111 28.38 0.83 -19.13
N TRP A 112 27.49 1.40 -19.94
CA TRP A 112 26.24 2.00 -19.46
C TRP A 112 25.26 0.97 -18.87
N GLN A 113 25.26 -0.26 -19.40
CA GLN A 113 24.44 -1.37 -18.92
C GLN A 113 24.93 -1.86 -17.57
N SER A 114 26.25 -1.92 -17.37
CA SER A 114 26.86 -2.23 -16.08
C SER A 114 26.50 -1.20 -15.01
N TRP A 115 26.47 0.09 -15.35
CA TRP A 115 25.99 1.14 -14.44
C TRP A 115 24.53 0.92 -14.02
N LEU A 116 23.63 0.66 -14.98
CA LEU A 116 22.22 0.40 -14.69
C LEU A 116 22.03 -0.86 -13.84
N TRP A 117 22.82 -1.91 -14.11
CA TRP A 117 22.80 -3.15 -13.35
C TRP A 117 23.24 -2.90 -11.89
N TRP A 118 24.34 -2.18 -11.67
CA TRP A 118 24.80 -1.82 -10.32
C TRP A 118 23.84 -0.90 -9.58
N ALA A 119 23.21 0.05 -10.26
CA ALA A 119 22.17 0.89 -9.66
C ALA A 119 20.97 0.04 -9.21
N THR A 120 20.56 -0.92 -10.02
CA THR A 120 19.49 -1.87 -9.67
C THR A 120 19.90 -2.75 -8.50
N ALA A 121 21.14 -3.24 -8.48
CA ALA A 121 21.69 -4.07 -7.42
C ALA A 121 21.74 -3.31 -6.08
N PHE A 122 22.18 -2.05 -6.10
CA PHE A 122 22.10 -1.16 -4.95
C PHE A 122 20.66 -1.00 -4.47
N GLY A 123 19.72 -0.75 -5.38
CA GLY A 123 18.29 -0.66 -5.04
C GLY A 123 17.74 -1.94 -4.39
N VAL A 124 18.11 -3.13 -4.88
CA VAL A 124 17.67 -4.41 -4.28
C VAL A 124 18.21 -4.56 -2.85
N VAL A 125 19.47 -4.19 -2.61
CA VAL A 125 20.07 -4.20 -1.26
C VAL A 125 19.33 -3.23 -0.34
N VAL A 126 19.11 -2.00 -0.79
CA VAL A 126 18.38 -0.97 -0.02
C VAL A 126 16.97 -1.46 0.32
N VAL A 127 16.25 -2.04 -0.64
CA VAL A 127 14.88 -2.53 -0.41
C VAL A 127 14.87 -3.74 0.53
N SER A 128 15.80 -4.68 0.41
CA SER A 128 15.91 -5.81 1.35
C SER A 128 16.17 -5.36 2.78
N ILE A 129 17.09 -4.41 2.97
CA ILE A 129 17.37 -3.83 4.29
C ILE A 129 16.15 -3.05 4.78
N GLY A 130 15.52 -2.27 3.91
CA GLY A 130 14.31 -1.50 4.22
C GLY A 130 13.15 -2.39 4.65
N LEU A 131 12.88 -3.49 3.94
CA LEU A 131 11.86 -4.46 4.31
C LEU A 131 12.16 -5.13 5.65
N ALA A 132 13.42 -5.52 5.90
CA ALA A 132 13.82 -6.07 7.20
C ALA A 132 13.63 -5.05 8.33
N ALA A 133 14.01 -3.79 8.09
CA ALA A 133 13.81 -2.69 9.02
C ALA A 133 12.32 -2.40 9.27
N VAL A 134 11.46 -2.45 8.25
CA VAL A 134 10.00 -2.28 8.38
C VAL A 134 9.39 -3.42 9.18
N CYS A 135 9.79 -4.67 8.93
CA CYS A 135 9.27 -5.83 9.66
C CYS A 135 9.51 -5.71 11.18
N ILE A 136 10.65 -5.14 11.58
CA ILE A 136 11.03 -4.97 12.98
C ILE A 136 10.54 -3.63 13.56
N GLY A 137 10.77 -2.54 12.83
CA GLY A 137 10.54 -1.18 13.28
C GLY A 137 9.06 -0.82 13.38
N THR A 138 8.22 -1.31 12.47
CA THR A 138 6.80 -0.93 12.45
C THR A 138 6.05 -1.39 13.71
N PRO A 139 6.17 -2.66 14.17
CA PRO A 139 5.58 -3.08 15.45
C PRO A 139 6.08 -2.29 16.65
N ILE A 140 7.40 -2.05 16.73
CA ILE A 140 8.02 -1.33 17.84
C ILE A 140 7.53 0.12 17.86
N TYR A 141 7.46 0.77 16.70
CA TYR A 141 7.11 2.17 16.60
C TYR A 141 5.62 2.43 16.82
N LEU A 142 4.76 1.69 16.11
CA LEU A 142 3.31 1.89 16.10
C LEU A 142 2.60 1.18 17.26
N ALA A 143 2.90 -0.10 17.50
CA ALA A 143 2.22 -0.90 18.52
C ALA A 143 2.94 -0.89 19.88
N LYS A 144 4.13 -0.26 19.98
CA LYS A 144 4.99 -0.29 21.17
C LYS A 144 5.28 -1.72 21.66
N ALA A 145 5.20 -2.68 20.75
CA ALA A 145 5.32 -4.10 21.04
C ALA A 145 6.22 -4.77 20.01
N PHE A 146 6.98 -5.77 20.47
CA PHE A 146 7.79 -6.59 19.59
C PHE A 146 6.98 -7.81 19.13
N SER A 147 6.88 -8.03 17.82
CA SER A 147 6.32 -9.25 17.28
C SER A 147 7.44 -10.28 17.09
N TRP A 148 7.30 -11.46 17.68
CA TRP A 148 8.25 -12.56 17.47
C TRP A 148 8.44 -12.89 15.98
N TRP A 149 7.39 -12.69 15.17
CA TRP A 149 7.40 -12.91 13.72
C TRP A 149 8.22 -11.88 12.93
N SER A 150 8.60 -10.76 13.54
CA SER A 150 9.46 -9.75 12.91
C SER A 150 10.86 -10.29 12.60
N ILE A 151 11.41 -11.18 13.43
CA ILE A 151 12.73 -11.79 13.23
C ILE A 151 12.75 -12.68 11.98
N PRO A 152 11.91 -13.72 11.87
CA PRO A 152 11.92 -14.58 10.68
C PRO A 152 11.53 -13.81 9.41
N ALA A 153 10.65 -12.80 9.49
CA ALA A 153 10.31 -11.96 8.34
C ALA A 153 11.52 -11.14 7.85
N ALA A 154 12.27 -10.53 8.77
CA ALA A 154 13.48 -9.78 8.46
C ALA A 154 14.60 -10.68 7.90
N ILE A 155 14.82 -11.84 8.53
CA ILE A 155 15.79 -12.83 8.03
C ILE A 155 15.40 -13.30 6.62
N ALA A 156 14.11 -13.60 6.39
CA ALA A 156 13.62 -13.98 5.07
C ALA A 156 13.86 -12.87 4.04
N ALA A 157 13.60 -11.60 4.38
CA ALA A 157 13.84 -10.46 3.47
C ALA A 157 15.33 -10.29 3.13
N LEU A 158 16.22 -10.41 4.11
CA LEU A 158 17.67 -10.31 3.91
C LEU A 158 18.23 -11.51 3.14
N ALA A 159 17.81 -12.72 3.50
CA ALA A 159 18.21 -13.95 2.79
C ALA A 159 17.74 -13.93 1.34
N THR A 160 16.51 -13.48 1.09
CA THR A 160 15.96 -13.32 -0.26
C THR A 160 16.75 -12.28 -1.05
N GLY A 161 17.09 -11.14 -0.44
CA GLY A 161 17.96 -10.13 -1.05
C GLY A 161 19.34 -10.65 -1.43
N TYR A 162 19.96 -11.39 -0.50
CA TYR A 162 21.26 -12.03 -0.73
C TYR A 162 21.18 -13.05 -1.88
N LEU A 163 20.15 -13.90 -1.87
CA LEU A 163 19.91 -14.86 -2.95
C LEU A 163 19.61 -14.15 -4.28
N ALA A 164 18.94 -12.99 -4.26
CA ALA A 164 18.63 -12.21 -5.44
C ALA A 164 19.85 -11.52 -6.07
N PHE A 165 20.95 -11.34 -5.34
CA PHE A 165 22.19 -10.75 -5.86
C PHE A 165 23.00 -11.83 -6.63
N PRO A 166 22.96 -11.85 -7.97
CA PRO A 166 23.51 -12.97 -8.69
C PRO A 166 25.01 -12.73 -8.95
N ARG A 167 25.80 -13.81 -8.94
CA ARG A 167 27.22 -13.75 -9.28
C ARG A 167 27.47 -13.68 -10.79
N GLN A 168 26.43 -13.98 -11.57
CA GLN A 168 26.39 -14.10 -13.02
C GLN A 168 25.05 -13.49 -13.49
N LEU A 169 24.92 -13.10 -14.76
CA LEU A 169 23.66 -12.54 -15.29
C LEU A 169 22.56 -13.60 -15.32
N GLN A 170 22.91 -14.84 -15.68
CA GLN A 170 21.99 -15.96 -15.63
C GLN A 170 21.93 -16.54 -14.22
N VAL A 171 20.71 -16.65 -13.69
CA VAL A 171 20.45 -17.24 -12.37
C VAL A 171 19.83 -18.62 -12.57
N PRO A 172 20.35 -19.70 -11.95
CA PRO A 172 19.79 -21.03 -12.12
C PRO A 172 18.35 -21.10 -11.59
N LEU A 173 17.50 -21.89 -12.24
CA LEU A 173 16.07 -21.98 -11.93
C LEU A 173 15.81 -22.33 -10.46
N GLY A 174 16.59 -23.23 -9.86
CA GLY A 174 16.48 -23.58 -8.44
C GLY A 174 16.71 -22.38 -7.50
N ARG A 175 17.61 -21.46 -7.86
CA ARG A 175 17.84 -20.23 -7.09
C ARG A 175 16.70 -19.24 -7.28
N ILE A 176 16.14 -19.12 -8.50
CA ILE A 176 14.93 -18.32 -8.76
C ILE A 176 13.75 -18.83 -7.93
N ALA A 177 13.55 -20.15 -7.87
CA ALA A 177 12.52 -20.77 -7.05
C ALA A 177 12.73 -20.47 -5.55
N ALA A 178 13.96 -20.58 -5.04
CA ALA A 178 14.28 -20.23 -3.65
C ALA A 178 14.02 -18.74 -3.35
N ILE A 179 14.34 -17.84 -4.28
CA ILE A 179 14.02 -16.41 -4.17
C ILE A 179 12.50 -16.19 -4.13
N ALA A 180 11.73 -16.87 -4.98
CA ALA A 180 10.27 -16.77 -5.01
C ALA A 180 9.63 -17.25 -3.70
N VAL A 181 10.09 -18.38 -3.17
CA VAL A 181 9.65 -18.89 -1.87
C VAL A 181 10.02 -17.91 -0.75
N GLY A 182 11.24 -17.38 -0.76
CA GLY A 182 11.69 -16.39 0.21
C GLY A 182 10.84 -15.11 0.21
N ALA A 183 10.55 -14.57 -0.98
CA ALA A 183 9.63 -13.43 -1.14
C ALA A 183 8.22 -13.75 -0.64
N GLY A 184 7.70 -14.94 -0.97
CA GLY A 184 6.41 -15.41 -0.48
C GLY A 184 6.36 -15.47 1.05
N ILE A 185 7.41 -15.98 1.71
CA ILE A 185 7.53 -16.00 3.17
C ILE A 185 7.57 -14.58 3.74
N THR A 186 8.42 -13.71 3.19
CA THR A 186 8.54 -12.31 3.63
C THR A 186 7.19 -11.59 3.57
N PHE A 187 6.49 -11.66 2.44
CA PHE A 187 5.21 -10.98 2.27
C PHE A 187 4.08 -11.62 3.08
N SER A 188 4.07 -12.96 3.22
CA SER A 188 3.06 -13.65 4.03
C SER A 188 3.20 -13.28 5.51
N LEU A 189 4.42 -13.21 6.03
CA LEU A 189 4.66 -12.78 7.41
C LEU A 189 4.34 -11.29 7.60
N LEU A 190 4.80 -10.44 6.68
CA LEU A 190 4.58 -9.00 6.77
C LEU A 190 3.09 -8.64 6.71
N PHE A 191 2.36 -9.10 5.68
CA PHE A 191 0.96 -8.71 5.46
C PHE A 191 -0.04 -9.66 6.13
N GLY A 192 0.31 -10.92 6.34
CA GLY A 192 -0.59 -11.91 6.97
C GLY A 192 -0.51 -11.94 8.50
N VAL A 193 0.61 -11.53 9.09
CA VAL A 193 0.83 -11.62 10.55
C VAL A 193 1.18 -10.27 11.17
N ILE A 194 2.19 -9.59 10.65
CA ILE A 194 2.70 -8.36 11.26
C ILE A 194 1.70 -7.22 11.10
N ALA A 195 1.31 -6.87 9.87
CA ALA A 195 0.41 -5.74 9.62
C ALA A 195 -0.97 -5.88 10.31
N PRO A 196 -1.65 -7.05 10.31
CA PRO A 196 -2.90 -7.24 11.04
C PRO A 196 -2.75 -7.10 12.57
N SER A 197 -1.56 -7.37 13.12
CA SER A 197 -1.31 -7.22 14.56
C SER A 197 -1.16 -5.76 15.03
N LEU A 198 -1.00 -4.81 14.09
CA LEU A 198 -0.84 -3.38 14.37
C LEU A 198 -2.18 -2.73 14.75
N LYS A 199 -2.76 -3.10 15.89
CA LYS A 199 -4.07 -2.58 16.34
C LYS A 199 -4.26 -1.06 16.20
N PRO A 200 -3.25 -0.19 16.47
CA PRO A 200 -3.44 1.26 16.38
C PRO A 200 -3.84 1.79 15.00
N ILE A 201 -3.50 1.12 13.90
CA ILE A 201 -3.89 1.58 12.54
C ILE A 201 -5.28 1.07 12.13
N TRP A 202 -5.88 0.15 12.88
CA TRP A 202 -7.15 -0.49 12.56
C TRP A 202 -8.32 0.17 13.31
N LEU A 203 -8.55 1.46 13.05
CA LEU A 203 -9.63 2.25 13.67
C LEU A 203 -11.03 1.73 13.29
N SER A 204 -11.32 1.51 12.00
CA SER A 204 -12.65 1.06 11.55
C SER A 204 -13.13 -0.24 12.22
N PRO A 205 -12.33 -1.32 12.31
CA PRO A 205 -12.71 -2.51 13.08
C PRO A 205 -12.94 -2.24 14.57
N ALA A 206 -12.13 -1.38 15.20
CA ALA A 206 -12.30 -1.02 16.60
C ALA A 206 -13.60 -0.24 16.84
N ILE A 207 -13.92 0.71 15.96
CA ILE A 207 -15.18 1.46 15.99
C ILE A 207 -16.37 0.52 15.77
N LYS A 208 -16.29 -0.40 14.81
CA LYS A 208 -17.33 -1.41 14.59
C LYS A 208 -17.61 -2.23 15.84
N ALA A 209 -16.56 -2.74 16.49
CA ALA A 209 -16.70 -3.50 17.72
C ALA A 209 -17.33 -2.68 18.85
N ALA A 210 -16.95 -1.39 18.97
CA ALA A 210 -17.53 -0.47 19.94
C ALA A 210 -19.03 -0.18 19.67
N VAL A 211 -19.41 -0.01 18.40
CA VAL A 211 -20.80 0.19 17.98
C VAL A 211 -21.63 -1.06 18.27
N ASP A 212 -21.15 -2.25 17.93
CA ASP A 212 -21.86 -3.50 18.19
C ASP A 212 -22.09 -3.74 19.67
N ALA A 213 -21.08 -3.48 20.51
CA ALA A 213 -21.16 -3.64 21.96
C ALA A 213 -22.12 -2.65 22.62
N ASN A 214 -22.42 -1.53 21.97
CA ASN A 214 -23.26 -0.45 22.49
C ASN A 214 -24.52 -0.21 21.67
N ARG A 215 -24.90 -1.18 20.82
CA ARG A 215 -26.10 -1.07 19.98
C ARG A 215 -27.34 -1.06 20.87
N LEU A 216 -28.13 0.01 20.76
CA LEU A 216 -29.34 0.20 21.56
C LEU A 216 -30.56 -0.38 20.86
N CYS A 217 -30.60 -0.26 19.52
CA CYS A 217 -31.73 -0.64 18.70
C CYS A 217 -31.27 -1.31 17.40
N ASP A 218 -32.15 -2.09 16.77
CA ASP A 218 -31.87 -2.65 15.44
C ASP A 218 -31.68 -1.56 14.38
N THR A 219 -32.28 -0.38 14.60
CA THR A 219 -32.16 0.81 13.74
C THR A 219 -31.06 1.77 14.15
N THR A 220 -30.18 1.41 15.09
CA THR A 220 -29.08 2.30 15.51
C THR A 220 -28.21 2.70 14.33
N VAL A 221 -28.07 4.01 14.13
CA VAL A 221 -27.22 4.62 13.10
C VAL A 221 -26.09 5.39 13.77
N LEU A 222 -24.87 5.22 13.25
CA LEU A 222 -23.68 5.95 13.66
C LEU A 222 -23.55 7.26 12.85
N ALA A 223 -23.32 8.37 13.53
CA ALA A 223 -22.75 9.58 12.92
C ALA A 223 -21.26 9.69 13.29
N SER A 224 -20.38 9.95 12.33
CA SER A 224 -18.92 9.97 12.53
C SER A 224 -18.28 11.31 12.15
N SER A 225 -17.45 11.84 13.06
CA SER A 225 -16.62 13.03 12.90
C SER A 225 -15.27 12.84 13.60
N PRO A 226 -14.14 13.27 13.02
CA PRO A 226 -13.88 13.58 11.60
C PRO A 226 -13.51 12.31 10.81
N TYR A 227 -13.65 11.12 11.41
CA TYR A 227 -13.20 9.88 10.78
C TYR A 227 -14.16 9.46 9.65
N HIS A 228 -13.76 9.77 8.41
CA HIS A 228 -14.58 9.60 7.20
C HIS A 228 -14.06 8.53 6.24
N GLU A 229 -13.37 7.52 6.77
CA GLU A 229 -12.86 6.46 5.90
C GLU A 229 -13.98 5.62 5.28
N PRO A 230 -13.86 5.24 3.99
CA PRO A 230 -14.78 4.30 3.35
C PRO A 230 -14.88 2.95 4.07
N SER A 231 -13.78 2.53 4.71
CA SER A 231 -13.71 1.30 5.51
C SER A 231 -14.70 1.30 6.69
N LEU A 232 -15.01 2.48 7.25
CA LEU A 232 -15.98 2.63 8.32
C LEU A 232 -17.39 2.34 7.83
N VAL A 233 -17.78 2.95 6.70
CA VAL A 233 -19.11 2.74 6.09
C VAL A 233 -19.28 1.29 5.67
N PHE A 234 -18.23 0.67 5.13
CA PHE A 234 -18.24 -0.75 4.76
C PHE A 234 -18.47 -1.66 5.98
N LEU A 235 -17.80 -1.41 7.11
CA LEU A 235 -17.90 -2.27 8.29
C LEU A 235 -19.14 -1.98 9.15
N VAL A 236 -19.46 -0.72 9.40
CA VAL A 236 -20.58 -0.31 10.28
C VAL A 236 -21.92 -0.36 9.55
N GLY A 237 -21.94 -0.01 8.26
CA GLY A 237 -23.12 -0.06 7.42
C GLY A 237 -23.33 1.22 6.61
N THR A 238 -24.05 1.10 5.50
CA THR A 238 -24.30 2.19 4.52
C THR A 238 -25.11 3.36 5.06
N SER A 239 -25.82 3.16 6.17
CA SER A 239 -26.57 4.24 6.85
C SER A 239 -25.68 5.15 7.69
N THR A 240 -24.39 4.85 7.84
CA THR A 240 -23.44 5.67 8.61
C THR A 240 -23.38 7.08 8.05
N VAL A 241 -23.62 8.08 8.90
CA VAL A 241 -23.61 9.49 8.52
C VAL A 241 -22.21 10.07 8.74
N LEU A 242 -21.52 10.42 7.67
CA LEU A 242 -20.22 11.10 7.74
C LEU A 242 -20.46 12.61 7.83
N THR A 243 -20.06 13.23 8.94
CA THR A 243 -20.39 14.63 9.23
C THR A 243 -19.33 15.29 10.12
N ASP A 244 -19.52 16.56 10.47
CA ASP A 244 -18.77 17.28 11.51
C ASP A 244 -19.39 17.08 12.92
N VAL A 245 -18.74 17.65 13.95
CA VAL A 245 -19.20 17.58 15.34
C VAL A 245 -20.62 18.13 15.51
N ASP A 246 -20.95 19.19 14.76
CA ASP A 246 -22.28 19.81 14.75
C ASP A 246 -23.36 18.87 14.19
N GLY A 247 -23.06 18.14 13.12
CA GLY A 247 -23.96 17.10 12.60
C GLY A 247 -24.04 15.86 13.49
N VAL A 248 -22.97 15.50 14.21
CA VAL A 248 -23.05 14.45 15.25
C VAL A 248 -24.03 14.86 16.34
N ALA A 249 -23.96 16.11 16.82
CA ALA A 249 -24.90 16.63 17.81
C ALA A 249 -26.35 16.59 17.29
N LYS A 250 -26.59 17.04 16.05
CA LYS A 250 -27.92 17.00 15.42
C LYS A 250 -28.46 15.57 15.29
N HIS A 251 -27.62 14.62 14.92
CA HIS A 251 -27.99 13.20 14.80
C HIS A 251 -28.40 12.61 16.15
N LEU A 252 -27.62 12.88 17.20
CA LEU A 252 -27.94 12.48 18.57
C LEU A 252 -29.24 13.10 19.09
N LEU A 253 -29.55 14.34 18.72
CA LEU A 253 -30.79 15.02 19.11
C LEU A 253 -32.01 14.51 18.36
N ALA A 254 -31.85 14.12 17.09
CA ALA A 254 -32.92 13.61 16.23
C ALA A 254 -33.44 12.24 16.71
N ASP A 255 -32.55 11.37 17.19
CA ASP A 255 -32.91 10.07 17.77
C ASP A 255 -32.14 9.79 19.07
N PRO A 256 -32.55 10.40 20.19
CA PRO A 256 -31.84 10.29 21.47
C PRO A 256 -31.83 8.88 22.06
N ALA A 257 -32.76 8.02 21.62
CA ALA A 257 -32.93 6.67 22.15
C ALA A 257 -32.01 5.66 21.45
N CYS A 258 -31.79 5.81 20.14
CA CYS A 258 -31.09 4.80 19.35
C CYS A 258 -29.83 5.32 18.62
N ALA A 259 -29.59 6.63 18.53
CA ALA A 259 -28.43 7.18 17.82
C ALA A 259 -27.11 7.01 18.58
N LEU A 260 -26.03 6.80 17.81
CA LEU A 260 -24.66 6.84 18.31
C LEU A 260 -23.88 7.92 17.56
N GLY A 261 -23.02 8.62 18.29
CA GLY A 261 -22.14 9.65 17.74
C GLY A 261 -20.68 9.33 18.01
N LEU A 262 -19.83 9.41 16.99
CA LEU A 262 -18.38 9.33 17.12
C LEU A 262 -17.80 10.72 16.92
N ALA A 263 -17.09 11.23 17.91
CA ALA A 263 -16.44 12.53 17.88
C ALA A 263 -15.07 12.48 18.57
N PRO A 264 -14.12 13.38 18.26
CA PRO A 264 -12.87 13.45 19.00
C PRO A 264 -13.11 13.77 20.47
N VAL A 265 -12.37 13.13 21.37
CA VAL A 265 -12.47 13.40 22.82
C VAL A 265 -12.14 14.85 23.15
N LYS A 266 -11.23 15.48 22.39
CA LYS A 266 -10.93 16.91 22.50
C LYS A 266 -12.13 17.84 22.20
N ASP A 267 -13.09 17.37 21.41
CA ASP A 267 -14.28 18.13 21.00
C ASP A 267 -15.50 17.77 21.87
N GLU A 268 -15.32 16.99 22.94
CA GLU A 268 -16.39 16.57 23.85
C GLU A 268 -17.09 17.76 24.53
N GLN A 269 -16.34 18.80 24.91
CA GLN A 269 -16.91 20.02 25.47
C GLN A 269 -17.84 20.71 24.47
N LYS A 270 -17.37 20.86 23.22
CA LYS A 270 -18.19 21.42 22.13
C LYS A 270 -19.45 20.59 21.89
N LEU A 271 -19.33 19.26 21.88
CA LEU A 271 -20.49 18.36 21.72
C LEU A 271 -21.49 18.54 22.87
N ASN A 272 -21.01 18.64 24.11
CA ASN A 272 -21.87 18.88 25.29
C ASN A 272 -22.54 20.25 25.26
N GLU A 273 -21.87 21.31 24.82
CA GLU A 273 -22.48 22.64 24.65
C GLU A 273 -23.61 22.63 23.61
N LEU A 274 -23.39 21.95 22.48
CA LEU A 274 -24.39 21.81 21.42
C LEU A 274 -25.63 21.04 21.87
N LEU A 275 -25.45 19.97 22.66
CA LEU A 275 -26.57 19.23 23.25
C LEU A 275 -27.24 20.00 24.39
N GLY A 276 -26.45 20.73 25.18
CA GLY A 276 -26.90 21.53 26.32
C GLY A 276 -27.87 22.64 25.91
N GLY A 277 -27.74 23.18 24.70
CA GLY A 277 -28.71 24.10 24.10
C GLY A 277 -30.13 23.54 23.99
N GLN A 278 -30.31 22.22 24.07
CA GLN A 278 -31.61 21.54 24.13
C GLN A 278 -31.85 20.79 25.46
N GLY A 279 -31.10 21.11 26.50
CA GLY A 279 -31.25 20.49 27.84
C GLY A 279 -30.78 19.04 27.92
N LYS A 280 -29.95 18.58 26.98
CA LYS A 280 -29.39 17.22 26.93
C LYS A 280 -27.88 17.28 27.12
N SER A 281 -27.26 16.15 27.48
CA SER A 281 -25.80 16.02 27.57
C SER A 281 -25.32 14.75 26.87
N ALA A 282 -24.06 14.73 26.43
CA ALA A 282 -23.43 13.54 25.87
C ALA A 282 -22.89 12.67 27.00
N LYS A 283 -23.15 11.37 26.92
CA LYS A 283 -22.48 10.36 27.73
C LYS A 283 -21.49 9.59 26.87
N ARG A 284 -20.20 9.64 27.23
CA ARG A 284 -19.16 8.81 26.62
C ARG A 284 -19.34 7.35 27.04
N LEU A 285 -19.40 6.46 26.07
CA LEU A 285 -19.55 5.01 26.25
C LEU A 285 -18.19 4.33 26.27
N THR A 286 -17.33 4.70 25.32
CA THR A 286 -15.98 4.16 25.19
C THR A 286 -15.09 5.17 24.45
N GLU A 287 -13.79 4.97 24.56
CA GLU A 287 -12.75 5.77 23.93
C GLU A 287 -11.88 4.84 23.08
N ILE A 288 -11.62 5.27 21.85
CA ILE A 288 -10.94 4.49 20.83
C ILE A 288 -9.77 5.34 20.34
N ASP A 289 -8.57 4.89 20.70
CA ASP A 289 -7.32 5.53 20.29
C ASP A 289 -6.70 4.82 19.09
N GLY A 290 -6.24 5.59 18.12
CA GLY A 290 -5.53 5.05 16.97
C GLY A 290 -4.92 6.10 16.05
N LEU A 291 -4.42 5.63 14.92
CA LEU A 291 -3.84 6.41 13.85
C LEU A 291 -4.71 6.23 12.61
N ASN A 292 -5.20 7.34 12.06
CA ASN A 292 -5.79 7.32 10.73
C ASN A 292 -4.65 7.12 9.72
N TYR A 293 -4.58 5.96 9.07
CA TYR A 293 -3.49 5.66 8.14
C TYR A 293 -3.62 6.43 6.81
N SER A 294 -4.80 6.97 6.50
CA SER A 294 -5.02 7.80 5.31
C SER A 294 -4.55 9.24 5.51
N SER A 295 -4.73 9.82 6.69
CA SER A 295 -4.30 11.21 6.98
C SER A 295 -3.00 11.30 7.78
N GLY A 296 -2.61 10.23 8.48
CA GLY A 296 -1.48 10.22 9.42
C GLY A 296 -1.81 10.82 10.79
N ASP A 297 -3.06 11.22 11.03
CA ASP A 297 -3.46 11.85 12.29
C ASP A 297 -3.66 10.83 13.41
N LYS A 298 -3.13 11.15 14.59
CA LYS A 298 -3.48 10.44 15.83
C LYS A 298 -4.84 10.91 16.29
N LEU A 299 -5.79 9.99 16.39
CA LEU A 299 -7.17 10.26 16.78
C LEU A 299 -7.48 9.52 18.09
N ALA A 300 -8.02 10.28 19.05
CA ALA A 300 -8.71 9.76 20.22
C ALA A 300 -10.20 10.04 20.02
N LEU A 301 -10.97 9.01 19.68
CA LEU A 301 -12.38 9.11 19.33
C LEU A 301 -13.26 8.57 20.46
N GLY A 302 -14.17 9.38 20.95
CA GLY A 302 -15.20 8.96 21.89
C GLY A 302 -16.44 8.47 21.14
N LEU A 303 -17.01 7.36 21.59
CA LEU A 303 -18.37 6.95 21.21
C LEU A 303 -19.34 7.53 22.23
N TYR A 304 -20.33 8.28 21.77
CA TYR A 304 -21.26 9.04 22.59
C TYR A 304 -22.71 8.63 22.33
N ARG A 305 -23.53 8.78 23.36
CA ARG A 305 -24.99 8.79 23.27
C ARG A 305 -25.57 9.94 24.09
N VAL A 306 -26.85 10.23 23.94
CA VAL A 306 -27.53 11.18 24.84
C VAL A 306 -27.65 10.56 26.24
N ALA A 307 -27.30 11.32 27.27
CA ALA A 307 -27.51 10.92 28.65
C ALA A 307 -29.02 10.79 28.95
N PRO A 308 -29.44 9.73 29.67
CA PRO A 308 -30.84 9.58 30.08
C PRO A 308 -31.28 10.68 31.05
#